data_AF-A0A7S3WW31-F1
#
_entry.id   AF-A0A7S3WW31-F1
#
_cell.length_a   1.000
_cell.length_b   1.000
_cell.length_c   1.000
_cell.angle_alpha   90.00
_cell.angle_beta   90.00
_cell.angle_gamma   90.00
#
_symmetry.space_group_name_H-M   'P 1'
#
loop_
_entity.id
_entity.type
_entity.pdbx_description
1 polymer ?
#
loop_
_entity_poly.entity_id
_entity_poly.type
_entity_poly.pdbx_seq_one_letter_code
_entity_poly.pdbx_strand_id
1 'polypeptide(L)'
;GGGGGGGGGGAAGSPQAGGEAGRLAGIVDRMRGAVPAEPDGGFRGAAAVRWLVAQALASSREQAAAMGEQMRREGLVLDASGSAKPFSSARMYRFLPKS
;
A
#
# COMPACT_ATOMS: atom_id res chain seq x y z
N GLY A 1 -53.02 19.50 1.28
CA GLY A 1 -51.71 18.95 1.68
C GLY A 1 -50.69 20.05 1.48
N GLY A 2 -50.00 20.52 2.51
CA GLY A 2 -48.79 19.89 3.04
C GLY A 2 -47.65 20.20 2.06
N GLY A 3 -46.91 21.31 2.24
CA GLY A 3 -45.75 21.41 3.13
C GLY A 3 -44.54 20.81 2.39
N GLY A 4 -43.54 21.57 1.95
CA GLY A 4 -42.67 22.42 2.76
C GLY A 4 -41.26 21.88 2.54
N GLY A 5 -40.32 22.76 2.19
CA GLY A 5 -38.96 22.42 1.80
C GLY A 5 -38.08 21.88 2.93
N GLY A 6 -36.78 21.80 2.63
CA GLY A 6 -35.73 21.33 3.53
C GLY A 6 -34.88 20.34 2.75
N GLY A 7 -33.69 20.72 2.31
CA GLY A 7 -32.52 20.84 3.20
C GLY A 7 -31.69 19.59 2.93
N GLY A 8 -30.49 19.71 2.38
CA GLY A 8 -29.35 20.22 3.12
C GLY A 8 -28.67 19.04 3.81
N GLY A 9 -27.36 18.92 3.63
CA GLY A 9 -26.55 17.91 4.30
C GLY A 9 -26.32 16.69 3.42
N GLY A 10 -25.10 16.39 3.00
CA GLY A 10 -23.85 17.07 3.24
C GLY A 10 -22.87 16.50 2.24
N ALA A 11 -21.76 17.21 2.08
CA ALA A 11 -20.54 16.61 1.59
C ALA A 11 -20.43 15.21 2.20
N ALA A 12 -20.53 14.17 1.36
CA ALA A 12 -20.00 12.86 1.71
C ALA A 12 -18.53 13.16 1.98
N GLY A 13 -18.21 13.26 3.27
CA GLY A 13 -16.93 13.72 3.73
C GLY A 13 -15.89 12.89 3.03
N SER A 14 -14.91 13.57 2.46
CA SER A 14 -13.58 13.03 2.41
C SER A 14 -13.00 13.22 3.82
N PRO A 15 -13.04 12.23 4.74
CA PRO A 15 -12.01 12.17 5.73
C PRO A 15 -10.85 11.40 5.09
N GLN A 16 -9.64 11.86 5.41
CA GLN A 16 -8.43 11.07 5.34
C GLN A 16 -7.65 11.05 4.01
N ALA A 17 -7.09 12.20 3.65
CA ALA A 17 -5.76 12.22 3.03
C ALA A 17 -4.67 11.50 3.89
N GLY A 18 -4.99 11.12 5.14
CA GLY A 18 -4.19 10.22 5.99
C GLY A 18 -4.69 8.76 6.09
N GLY A 19 -5.70 8.36 5.32
CA GLY A 19 -6.41 7.09 5.52
C GLY A 19 -5.78 5.95 4.74
N GLU A 20 -5.53 6.21 3.46
CA GLU A 20 -4.92 5.23 2.57
C GLU A 20 -3.42 5.09 2.83
N ALA A 21 -2.69 6.20 2.96
CA ALA A 21 -1.28 6.20 3.35
C ALA A 21 -1.06 5.53 4.73
N GLY A 22 -1.91 5.84 5.71
CA GLY A 22 -1.87 5.21 7.03
C GLY A 22 -2.18 3.71 6.99
N ARG A 23 -3.16 3.30 6.19
CA ARG A 23 -3.47 1.87 5.95
C ARG A 23 -2.27 1.15 5.33
N LEU A 24 -1.65 1.73 4.29
CA LEU A 24 -0.49 1.15 3.62
C LEU A 24 0.71 1.08 4.57
N ALA A 25 0.95 2.09 5.39
CA ALA A 25 2.01 2.07 6.40
C ALA A 25 1.81 0.93 7.42
N GLY A 26 0.57 0.70 7.87
CA GLY A 26 0.23 -0.43 8.74
C GLY A 26 0.41 -1.80 8.07
N ILE A 27 0.16 -1.89 6.76
CA ILE A 27 0.44 -3.10 5.98
C ILE A 27 1.95 -3.32 5.86
N VAL A 28 2.72 -2.29 5.53
CA VAL A 28 4.18 -2.34 5.40
C VAL A 28 4.85 -2.75 6.70
N ASP A 29 4.34 -2.26 7.84
CA ASP A 29 4.82 -2.64 9.17
C ASP A 29 4.68 -4.15 9.41
N ARG A 30 3.50 -4.71 9.13
CA ARG A 30 3.26 -6.16 9.21
C ARG A 30 4.12 -6.94 8.22
N MET A 31 4.36 -6.41 7.02
CA MET A 31 5.22 -7.04 6.02
C MET A 31 6.67 -7.15 6.50
N ARG A 32 7.20 -6.15 7.21
CA ARG A 32 8.59 -6.13 7.66
C ARG A 32 8.98 -7.33 8.54
N GLY A 33 8.02 -7.84 9.32
CA GLY A 33 8.21 -9.03 10.17
C GLY A 33 7.80 -10.36 9.53
N ALA A 34 7.13 -10.34 8.39
CA ALA A 34 6.48 -11.54 7.83
C ALA A 34 6.95 -11.90 6.41
N VAL A 35 7.45 -10.94 5.63
CA VAL A 35 8.05 -11.19 4.31
C VAL A 35 9.51 -11.59 4.52
N PRO A 36 9.99 -12.69 3.90
CA PRO A 36 11.37 -13.10 4.02
C PRO A 36 12.30 -11.98 3.53
N ALA A 37 13.22 -11.59 4.42
CA ALA A 37 14.27 -10.63 4.10
C ALA A 37 15.39 -11.34 3.32
N GLU A 38 15.91 -10.65 2.31
CA GLU A 38 17.12 -11.05 1.60
C GLU A 38 18.35 -10.57 2.39
N PRO A 39 19.55 -11.15 2.18
CA PRO A 39 20.76 -10.85 2.98
C PRO A 39 21.17 -9.36 3.02
N ASP A 40 20.78 -8.61 2.00
CA ASP A 40 21.03 -7.18 1.83
C ASP A 40 20.02 -6.28 2.59
N GLY A 41 19.13 -6.86 3.41
CA GLY A 41 18.11 -6.13 4.18
C GLY A 41 16.90 -5.67 3.36
N GLY A 42 16.82 -6.08 2.11
CA GLY A 42 15.66 -5.90 1.24
C GLY A 42 14.71 -7.10 1.23
N PHE A 43 13.72 -7.06 0.35
CA PHE A 43 12.78 -8.14 0.09
C PHE A 43 12.48 -8.22 -1.42
N ARG A 44 12.07 -9.40 -1.89
CA ARG A 44 11.63 -9.57 -3.29
C ARG A 44 10.20 -9.08 -3.46
N GLY A 45 9.93 -8.32 -4.53
CA GLY A 45 8.57 -7.89 -4.88
C GLY A 45 7.60 -9.07 -5.01
N ALA A 46 8.06 -10.21 -5.53
CA ALA A 46 7.26 -11.44 -5.59
C ALA A 46 6.85 -11.96 -4.20
N ALA A 47 7.73 -11.86 -3.19
CA ALA A 47 7.43 -12.28 -1.83
C ALA A 47 6.37 -11.36 -1.20
N ALA A 48 6.50 -10.04 -1.42
CA ALA A 48 5.48 -9.07 -1.02
C ALA A 48 4.11 -9.34 -1.67
N VAL A 49 4.07 -9.55 -2.99
CA VAL A 49 2.83 -9.87 -3.72
C VAL A 49 2.18 -11.14 -3.18
N ARG A 50 2.97 -12.21 -2.98
CA ARG A 50 2.47 -13.46 -2.42
C ARG A 50 1.90 -13.26 -1.02
N TRP A 51 2.59 -12.50 -0.17
CA TRP A 51 2.14 -12.22 1.18
C TRP A 51 0.83 -11.42 1.19
N LEU A 52 0.71 -10.37 0.37
CA LEU A 52 -0.50 -9.54 0.28
C LEU A 52 -1.74 -10.36 -0.11
N VAL A 53 -1.59 -11.27 -1.07
CA VAL A 53 -2.65 -12.19 -1.47
C VAL A 53 -2.95 -13.20 -0.35
N ALA A 54 -1.93 -13.78 0.27
CA ALA A 54 -2.10 -14.76 1.36
C ALA A 54 -2.80 -14.17 2.59
N GLN A 55 -2.63 -12.87 2.84
CA GLN A 55 -3.30 -12.15 3.93
C GLN A 55 -4.69 -11.62 3.55
N ALA A 56 -5.22 -11.96 2.37
CA ALA A 56 -6.47 -11.44 1.83
C ALA A 56 -6.54 -9.90 1.78
N LEU A 57 -5.39 -9.23 1.69
CA LEU A 57 -5.30 -7.78 1.52
C LEU A 57 -5.47 -7.37 0.05
N ALA A 58 -5.18 -8.30 -0.85
CA ALA A 58 -5.41 -8.20 -2.29
C ALA A 58 -6.09 -9.49 -2.80
N SER A 59 -7.12 -9.33 -3.61
CA SER A 59 -7.87 -10.41 -4.24
C SER A 59 -7.15 -11.05 -5.43
N SER A 60 -6.15 -10.36 -6.01
CA SER A 60 -5.34 -10.88 -7.10
C SER A 60 -3.88 -10.42 -7.01
N ARG A 61 -3.02 -11.06 -7.80
CA ARG A 61 -1.61 -10.65 -7.92
C ARG A 61 -1.47 -9.27 -8.56
N GLU A 62 -2.34 -8.90 -9.53
CA GLU A 62 -2.30 -7.56 -10.11
C GLU A 62 -2.69 -6.50 -9.08
N GLN A 63 -3.72 -6.76 -8.27
CA GLN A 63 -4.10 -5.84 -7.20
C GLN A 63 -3.00 -5.71 -6.16
N ALA A 64 -2.34 -6.81 -5.78
CA ALA A 64 -1.19 -6.78 -4.88
C ALA A 64 0.00 -5.97 -5.46
N ALA A 65 0.26 -6.09 -6.76
CA ALA A 65 1.29 -5.30 -7.42
C ALA A 65 0.92 -3.81 -7.48
N ALA A 66 -0.35 -3.48 -7.71
CA ALA A 66 -0.84 -2.10 -7.64
C ALA A 66 -0.68 -1.51 -6.23
N MET A 67 -0.97 -2.29 -5.18
CA MET A 67 -0.70 -1.89 -3.79
C MET A 67 0.80 -1.67 -3.54
N GLY A 68 1.67 -2.54 -4.07
CA GLY A 68 3.12 -2.34 -4.01
C GLY A 68 3.59 -1.06 -4.69
N GLU A 69 2.97 -0.70 -5.82
CA GLU A 69 3.21 0.58 -6.50
C GLU A 69 2.72 1.77 -5.66
N GLN A 70 1.56 1.66 -5.01
CA GLN A 70 1.11 2.70 -4.07
C GLN A 70 2.09 2.87 -2.91
N MET A 71 2.54 1.78 -2.28
CA MET A 71 3.55 1.83 -1.21
C MET A 71 4.84 2.53 -1.67
N ARG A 72 5.25 2.31 -2.93
CA ARG A 72 6.42 2.97 -3.51
C ARG A 72 6.20 4.48 -3.68
N ARG A 73 5.03 4.87 -4.19
CA ARG A 73 4.66 6.28 -4.40
C ARG A 73 4.54 7.05 -3.08
N GLU A 74 4.01 6.40 -2.05
CA GLU A 74 3.93 6.93 -0.68
C GLU A 74 5.28 6.95 0.04
N GLY A 75 6.38 6.50 -0.59
CA GLY A 75 7.70 6.50 0.01
C GLY A 75 7.85 5.50 1.18
N LEU A 76 7.03 4.45 1.20
CA LEU A 76 7.12 3.39 2.23
C LEU A 76 8.10 2.29 1.83
N VAL A 77 8.30 2.10 0.53
CA VAL A 77 9.27 1.15 -0.04
C VAL A 77 10.03 1.80 -1.18
N LEU A 78 11.29 1.41 -1.35
CA LEU A 78 12.14 1.89 -2.43
C LEU A 78 12.70 0.70 -3.22
N ASP A 79 12.80 0.83 -4.54
CA ASP A 79 13.53 -0.13 -5.36
C ASP A 79 15.01 -0.14 -4.95
N ALA A 80 15.57 -1.32 -4.70
CA ALA A 80 16.92 -1.46 -4.16
C ALA A 80 18.01 -0.94 -5.14
N SER A 81 17.72 -0.85 -6.44
CA SER A 81 18.61 -0.24 -7.43
C SER A 81 18.55 1.29 -7.47
N GLY A 82 17.70 1.91 -6.65
CA GLY A 82 17.46 3.36 -6.68
C GLY A 82 16.70 3.84 -7.92
N SER A 83 16.19 2.91 -8.75
CA SER A 83 15.45 3.26 -9.96
C SER A 83 14.03 3.74 -9.65
N ALA A 84 13.57 4.80 -10.32
CA ALA A 84 12.18 5.26 -10.28
C ALA A 84 11.21 4.38 -11.10
N LYS A 85 11.57 3.11 -11.32
CA LYS A 85 10.78 2.17 -12.14
C LYS A 85 9.52 1.72 -11.38
N PRO A 86 8.45 1.35 -12.09
CA PRO A 86 7.24 0.83 -11.47
C PRO A 86 7.53 -0.41 -10.61
N PHE A 87 6.68 -0.62 -9.60
CA PHE A 87 6.72 -1.83 -8.80
C PHE A 87 6.61 -3.09 -9.68
N SER A 88 7.46 -4.09 -9.42
CA SER A 88 7.49 -5.36 -10.14
C SER A 88 7.84 -6.50 -9.22
N SER A 89 7.20 -7.65 -9.41
CA SER A 89 7.50 -8.87 -8.66
C SER A 89 8.93 -9.39 -8.90
N ALA A 90 9.55 -9.06 -10.02
CA ALA A 90 10.91 -9.47 -10.38
C ALA A 90 12.01 -8.60 -9.76
N ARG A 91 11.66 -7.56 -9.00
CA ARG A 91 12.59 -6.57 -8.44
C ARG A 91 12.78 -6.75 -6.94
N MET A 92 13.89 -6.21 -6.44
CA MET A 92 14.17 -6.10 -5.01
C MET A 92 13.79 -4.71 -4.50
N TYR A 93 13.26 -4.68 -3.28
CA TYR A 93 12.82 -3.47 -2.61
C TYR A 93 13.40 -3.44 -1.19
N ARG A 94 13.48 -2.24 -0.62
CA ARG A 94 13.81 -2.03 0.79
C ARG A 94 12.69 -1.24 1.44
N PHE A 95 12.39 -1.56 2.68
CA PHE A 95 11.43 -0.79 3.47
C PHE A 95 12.10 0.49 3.96
N LEU A 96 11.46 1.63 3.73
CA LEU A 96 11.96 2.91 4.24
C LEU A 96 11.61 3.07 5.73
N PRO A 97 12.41 3.82 6.50
CA PRO A 97 12.06 4.18 7.87
C PRO A 97 10.77 4.99 7.90
N LYS A 98 9.98 4.83 8.96
CA LYS A 98 8.81 5.69 9.20
C LYS A 98 9.32 7.10 9.48
N SER A 99 8.91 8.07 8.67
CA SER A 99 9.07 9.50 8.97
C SER A 99 8.11 9.95 10.05
#